data_AF-A0A0D4BVF2-F1
#
_entry.id   AF-A0A0D4BVF2-F1
#
_cell.length_a   1.000
_cell.length_b   1.000
_cell.length_c   1.000
_cell.angle_alpha   90.00
_cell.angle_beta   90.00
_cell.angle_gamma   90.00
#
_symmetry.space_group_name_H-M   'P 1'
#
loop_
_entity.id
_entity.type
_entity.pdbx_description
1 polymer ?
#
loop_
_entity_poly.entity_id
_entity_poly.type
_entity_poly.pdbx_seq_one_letter_code
_entity_poly.pdbx_strand_id
1 'polypeptide(L)'
;VGVNKMDTTEPPFNQARFEEIQKEVSIYIKKIGYNPATVPFVPISGWNGDNMLEASTNMPWFKGWTLDRKSSKSDGKTLLQALDAMEPPSRPLDKPLRLPLQDVYKIGGGTVPVGRVETGVMKPGVVVTFAPVGITTEVKSVEMHHEALTEAVPGDNVGFNVKNVSVKELRRGFVCGDSKDNPPKATEEFTAQVIVLNHPGQISNG
;
A
#
# COMPACT_ATOMS: atom_id res chain seq x y z
N VAL A 1 -4.22 -1.82 -16.27
CA VAL A 1 -3.24 -1.36 -17.27
C VAL A 1 -3.97 -0.46 -18.27
N GLY A 2 -3.63 0.83 -18.29
CA GLY A 2 -4.11 1.73 -19.35
C GLY A 2 -3.17 1.64 -20.56
N VAL A 3 -3.66 1.12 -21.68
CA VAL A 3 -2.92 1.12 -22.95
C VAL A 3 -3.12 2.50 -23.58
N ASN A 4 -2.21 3.41 -23.26
CA ASN A 4 -2.31 4.82 -23.61
C ASN A 4 -1.83 5.10 -25.04
N LYS A 5 -2.18 6.30 -25.55
CA LYS A 5 -1.84 6.81 -26.89
C LYS A 5 -2.46 6.00 -28.03
N MET A 6 -3.69 5.51 -27.85
CA MET A 6 -4.40 4.78 -28.90
C MET A 6 -4.64 5.65 -30.14
N ASP A 7 -4.77 6.96 -29.96
CA ASP A 7 -4.88 7.95 -31.03
C ASP A 7 -3.66 8.01 -31.96
N THR A 8 -2.48 7.59 -31.49
CA THR A 8 -1.23 7.59 -32.27
C THR A 8 -0.85 6.22 -32.84
N THR A 9 -1.75 5.24 -32.77
CA THR A 9 -1.55 3.96 -33.46
C THR A 9 -1.70 4.13 -34.97
N GLU A 10 -1.22 3.17 -35.75
CA GLU A 10 -1.35 3.19 -37.22
C GLU A 10 -2.21 1.99 -37.68
N PRO A 11 -3.43 2.24 -38.22
CA PRO A 11 -4.19 3.49 -38.16
C PRO A 11 -4.58 3.89 -36.73
N PRO A 12 -5.02 5.15 -36.47
CA PRO A 12 -5.48 5.56 -35.15
C PRO A 12 -6.55 4.64 -34.58
N PHE A 13 -6.48 4.37 -33.28
CA PHE A 13 -7.36 3.47 -32.53
C PHE A 13 -7.38 2.01 -33.05
N ASN A 14 -6.24 1.49 -33.50
CA ASN A 14 -6.12 0.13 -34.06
C ASN A 14 -6.32 -0.98 -33.00
N GLN A 15 -7.35 -1.81 -33.21
CA GLN A 15 -7.69 -2.96 -32.36
C GLN A 15 -6.56 -4.01 -32.30
N ALA A 16 -6.00 -4.40 -33.44
CA ALA A 16 -4.97 -5.44 -33.50
C ALA A 16 -3.71 -5.01 -32.71
N ARG A 17 -3.37 -3.72 -32.75
CA ARG A 17 -2.27 -3.17 -31.95
C ARG A 17 -2.55 -3.24 -30.45
N PHE A 18 -3.78 -2.94 -30.03
CA PHE A 18 -4.18 -3.11 -28.63
C PHE A 18 -4.09 -4.57 -28.19
N GLU A 19 -4.62 -5.50 -28.98
CA GLU A 19 -4.61 -6.94 -28.66
C GLU A 19 -3.19 -7.52 -28.59
N GLU A 20 -2.29 -7.07 -29.47
CA GLU A 20 -0.87 -7.41 -29.42
C GLU A 20 -0.22 -6.94 -28.09
N ILE A 21 -0.42 -5.67 -27.72
CA ILE A 21 0.10 -5.12 -26.46
C ILE A 21 -0.49 -5.87 -25.26
N GLN A 22 -1.81 -6.11 -25.26
CA GLN A 22 -2.49 -6.83 -24.19
C GLN A 22 -1.88 -8.23 -24.02
N LYS A 23 -1.63 -8.95 -25.12
CA LYS A 23 -1.04 -10.28 -25.10
C LYS A 23 0.38 -10.27 -24.54
N GLU A 24 1.25 -9.42 -25.06
CA GLU A 24 2.66 -9.35 -24.62
C GLU A 24 2.76 -8.93 -23.16
N VAL A 25 2.05 -7.87 -22.76
CA VAL A 25 2.04 -7.40 -21.36
C VAL A 25 1.46 -8.47 -20.43
N SER A 26 0.40 -9.19 -20.85
CA SER A 26 -0.15 -10.31 -20.07
C SER A 26 0.88 -11.42 -19.82
N ILE A 27 1.70 -11.74 -20.83
CA ILE A 27 2.79 -12.72 -20.67
C ILE A 27 3.84 -12.21 -19.66
N TYR A 28 4.23 -10.93 -19.76
CA TYR A 28 5.21 -10.34 -18.84
C TYR A 28 4.73 -10.28 -17.39
N ILE A 29 3.52 -9.78 -17.13
CA ILE A 29 2.99 -9.68 -15.76
C ILE A 29 2.76 -11.05 -15.15
N LYS A 30 2.43 -12.07 -15.97
CA LYS A 30 2.35 -13.47 -15.52
C LYS A 30 3.70 -14.00 -15.05
N LYS A 31 4.79 -13.68 -15.76
CA LYS A 31 6.16 -14.05 -15.33
C LYS A 31 6.57 -13.36 -14.03
N ILE A 32 6.09 -12.15 -13.78
CA ILE A 32 6.33 -11.39 -12.53
C ILE A 32 5.52 -11.98 -11.36
N GLY A 33 4.44 -12.72 -11.64
CA GLY A 33 3.62 -13.41 -10.63
C GLY A 33 2.19 -12.87 -10.50
N TYR A 34 1.79 -11.89 -11.31
CA TYR A 34 0.40 -11.44 -11.36
C TYR A 34 -0.46 -12.44 -12.14
N ASN A 35 -1.74 -12.56 -11.78
CA ASN A 35 -2.73 -13.24 -12.62
C ASN A 35 -3.27 -12.25 -13.67
N PRO A 36 -3.04 -12.44 -14.98
CA PRO A 36 -3.55 -11.51 -15.99
C PRO A 36 -5.08 -11.37 -15.99
N ALA A 37 -5.83 -12.39 -15.57
CA ALA A 37 -7.29 -12.35 -15.49
C ALA A 37 -7.81 -11.36 -14.43
N THR A 38 -6.99 -10.98 -13.45
CA THR A 38 -7.35 -10.01 -12.40
C THR A 38 -6.92 -8.58 -12.74
N VAL A 39 -6.43 -8.33 -13.96
CA VAL A 39 -5.87 -7.04 -14.38
C VAL A 39 -6.68 -6.49 -15.56
N PRO A 40 -7.36 -5.35 -15.40
CA PRO A 40 -8.12 -4.78 -16.51
C PRO A 40 -7.16 -4.13 -17.51
N PHE A 41 -7.40 -4.35 -18.81
CA PHE A 41 -6.71 -3.66 -19.89
C PHE A 41 -7.67 -2.68 -20.54
N VAL A 42 -7.37 -1.38 -20.46
CA VAL A 42 -8.23 -0.31 -20.95
C VAL A 42 -7.49 0.46 -22.04
N PRO A 43 -7.95 0.44 -23.31
CA PRO A 43 -7.38 1.28 -24.36
C PRO A 43 -7.82 2.72 -24.13
N ILE A 44 -6.88 3.65 -23.97
CA ILE A 44 -7.16 5.05 -23.63
C ILE A 44 -6.36 6.02 -24.51
N SER A 45 -6.83 7.26 -24.59
CA SER A 45 -6.01 8.41 -24.96
C SER A 45 -6.05 9.41 -23.81
N GLY A 46 -4.94 9.52 -23.06
CA GLY A 46 -4.85 10.47 -21.96
C GLY A 46 -4.90 11.93 -22.42
N TRP A 47 -4.54 12.20 -23.68
CA TRP A 47 -4.58 13.55 -24.26
C TRP A 47 -6.00 13.95 -24.68
N ASN A 48 -6.70 13.07 -25.39
CA ASN A 48 -8.04 13.35 -25.91
C ASN A 48 -9.17 12.97 -24.94
N GLY A 49 -8.86 12.22 -23.87
CA GLY A 49 -9.82 11.77 -22.85
C GLY A 49 -10.54 10.47 -23.18
N ASP A 50 -10.22 9.81 -24.30
CA ASP A 50 -10.87 8.56 -24.72
C ASP A 50 -10.79 7.47 -23.66
N ASN A 51 -11.94 6.89 -23.28
CA ASN A 51 -12.09 5.85 -22.26
C ASN A 51 -11.52 6.21 -20.87
N MET A 52 -11.26 7.50 -20.58
CA MET A 52 -10.79 7.92 -19.25
C MET A 52 -11.94 7.93 -18.24
N LEU A 53 -12.91 8.81 -18.48
CA LEU A 53 -14.11 8.97 -17.65
C LEU A 53 -15.34 8.38 -18.34
N GLU A 54 -15.47 8.65 -19.65
CA GLU A 54 -16.57 8.22 -20.51
C GLU A 54 -16.07 7.31 -21.63
N ALA A 55 -16.96 6.48 -22.17
CA ALA A 55 -16.63 5.58 -23.26
C ALA A 55 -16.36 6.35 -24.55
N SER A 56 -15.26 6.02 -25.23
CA SER A 56 -14.88 6.61 -26.50
C SER A 56 -15.75 6.11 -27.64
N THR A 57 -16.15 7.03 -28.53
CA THR A 57 -16.79 6.70 -29.81
C THR A 57 -15.78 6.26 -30.89
N ASN A 58 -14.49 6.53 -30.69
CA ASN A 58 -13.41 6.19 -31.62
C ASN A 58 -13.00 4.71 -31.55
N MET A 59 -13.42 3.98 -30.52
CA MET A 59 -13.09 2.57 -30.29
C MET A 59 -14.36 1.70 -30.19
N PRO A 60 -15.22 1.63 -31.22
CA PRO A 60 -16.47 0.85 -31.17
C PRO A 60 -16.23 -0.66 -31.06
N TRP A 61 -15.03 -1.11 -31.41
CA TRP A 61 -14.57 -2.49 -31.26
C TRP A 61 -14.33 -2.87 -29.79
N PHE A 62 -14.00 -1.91 -28.92
CA PHE A 62 -13.75 -2.19 -27.51
C PHE A 62 -15.07 -2.40 -26.76
N LYS A 63 -15.37 -3.65 -26.40
CA LYS A 63 -16.62 -4.00 -25.69
C LYS A 63 -16.55 -3.76 -24.20
N GLY A 64 -15.35 -3.58 -23.66
CA GLY A 64 -15.08 -3.41 -22.25
C GLY A 64 -13.97 -4.33 -21.78
N TRP A 65 -13.49 -4.08 -20.58
CA TRP A 65 -12.61 -4.96 -19.84
C TRP A 65 -13.46 -5.82 -18.89
N THR A 66 -12.91 -6.97 -18.52
CA THR A 66 -13.47 -7.85 -17.49
C THR A 66 -12.37 -8.17 -16.50
N LEU A 67 -12.78 -8.28 -15.25
CA LEU A 67 -11.92 -8.56 -14.11
C LEU A 67 -12.51 -9.75 -13.37
N ASP A 68 -11.74 -10.83 -13.27
CA ASP A 68 -12.15 -12.07 -12.60
C ASP A 68 -11.27 -12.29 -11.37
N ARG A 69 -11.81 -11.96 -10.20
CA ARG A 69 -11.19 -12.21 -8.89
C ARG A 69 -11.94 -13.30 -8.15
N LYS A 70 -11.24 -13.97 -7.24
CA LYS A 70 -11.81 -15.03 -6.38
C LYS A 70 -13.08 -14.59 -5.62
N SER A 71 -13.20 -13.30 -5.31
CA SER A 71 -14.28 -12.67 -4.54
C SER A 71 -15.38 -12.05 -5.40
N SER A 72 -15.06 -11.56 -6.60
CA SER A 72 -16.01 -10.81 -7.44
C SER A 72 -15.60 -10.81 -8.92
N LYS A 73 -16.59 -10.82 -9.80
CA LYS A 73 -16.42 -10.49 -11.21
C LYS A 73 -16.92 -9.08 -11.47
N SER A 74 -16.14 -8.28 -12.19
CA SER A 74 -16.49 -6.91 -12.55
C SER A 74 -16.18 -6.65 -14.01
N ASP A 75 -16.96 -5.78 -14.65
CA ASP A 75 -16.75 -5.34 -16.01
C ASP A 75 -16.98 -3.84 -16.13
N GLY A 76 -16.42 -3.25 -17.18
CA GLY A 76 -16.56 -1.84 -17.46
C GLY A 76 -15.88 -1.46 -18.76
N LYS A 77 -15.93 -0.18 -19.12
CA LYS A 77 -15.36 0.36 -20.36
C LYS A 77 -14.31 1.43 -20.12
N THR A 78 -14.38 2.14 -19.00
CA THR A 78 -13.51 3.30 -18.76
C THR A 78 -12.45 3.00 -17.71
N LEU A 79 -11.42 3.84 -17.66
CA LEU A 79 -10.37 3.77 -16.65
C LEU A 79 -10.93 4.10 -15.27
N LEU A 80 -11.85 5.06 -15.16
CA LEU A 80 -12.54 5.36 -13.90
C LEU A 80 -13.28 4.12 -13.36
N GLN A 81 -14.07 3.45 -14.19
CA GLN A 81 -14.75 2.21 -13.78
C GLN A 81 -13.76 1.12 -13.35
N ALA A 82 -12.58 1.05 -13.98
CA ALA A 82 -11.55 0.09 -13.59
C ALA A 82 -10.96 0.41 -12.21
N LEU A 83 -10.85 1.70 -11.85
CA LEU A 83 -10.44 2.13 -10.51
C LEU A 83 -11.52 1.87 -9.48
N ASP A 84 -12.78 2.16 -9.79
CA ASP A 84 -13.92 1.90 -8.90
C ASP A 84 -14.12 0.41 -8.62
N ALA A 85 -13.77 -0.45 -9.59
CA ALA A 85 -13.77 -1.89 -9.42
C ALA A 85 -12.60 -2.43 -8.59
N MET A 86 -11.67 -1.59 -8.12
CA MET A 86 -10.62 -2.05 -7.20
C MET A 86 -11.21 -2.28 -5.81
N GLU A 87 -10.99 -3.48 -5.27
CA GLU A 87 -11.36 -3.76 -3.89
C GLU A 87 -10.44 -2.97 -2.94
N PRO A 88 -11.00 -2.25 -1.95
CA PRO A 88 -10.18 -1.66 -0.91
C PRO A 88 -9.32 -2.74 -0.25
N PRO A 89 -8.04 -2.46 0.06
CA PRO A 89 -7.22 -3.42 0.77
C PRO A 89 -7.88 -3.77 2.11
N SER A 90 -7.94 -5.06 2.44
CA SER A 90 -8.40 -5.49 3.75
C SER A 90 -7.50 -4.88 4.81
N ARG A 91 -8.07 -4.04 5.68
CA ARG A 91 -7.33 -3.45 6.80
C ARG A 91 -7.08 -4.54 7.84
N PRO A 92 -5.83 -4.83 8.20
CA PRO A 92 -5.49 -5.89 9.15
C PRO A 92 -5.78 -5.47 10.60
N LEU A 93 -7.07 -5.25 10.92
CA LEU A 93 -7.55 -4.82 12.24
C LEU A 93 -7.35 -5.91 13.31
N ASP A 94 -7.56 -7.18 12.93
CA ASP A 94 -7.50 -8.33 13.84
C ASP A 94 -6.07 -8.86 14.05
N LYS A 95 -5.07 -8.21 13.44
CA LYS A 95 -3.66 -8.56 13.65
C LYS A 95 -3.08 -7.77 14.83
N PRO A 96 -2.03 -8.28 15.49
CA PRO A 96 -1.34 -7.53 16.55
C PRO A 96 -0.88 -6.14 16.08
N LEU A 97 -0.89 -5.17 16.99
CA LEU A 97 -0.48 -3.80 16.68
C LEU A 97 0.98 -3.74 16.20
N ARG A 98 1.22 -3.13 15.04
CA ARG A 98 2.56 -2.76 14.54
C ARG A 98 2.51 -1.34 13.99
N LEU A 99 3.29 -0.46 14.61
CA LEU A 99 3.41 0.95 14.24
C LEU A 99 4.91 1.32 14.19
N PRO A 100 5.53 1.26 13.00
CA PRO A 100 6.90 1.73 12.80
C PRO A 100 7.00 3.25 12.98
N LEU A 101 7.96 3.68 13.80
CA LEU A 101 8.18 5.10 14.08
C LEU A 101 8.86 5.77 12.90
N GLN A 102 8.26 6.85 12.41
CA GLN A 102 8.82 7.74 11.41
C GLN A 102 9.67 8.82 12.07
N ASP A 103 9.16 9.45 13.14
CA ASP A 103 9.85 10.49 13.89
C ASP A 103 9.44 10.45 15.38
N VAL A 104 10.21 11.14 16.22
CA VAL A 104 9.93 11.27 17.66
C VAL A 104 10.15 12.72 18.10
N TYR A 105 9.11 13.35 18.63
CA TYR A 105 9.13 14.75 19.05
C TYR A 105 9.01 14.89 20.56
N LYS A 106 9.47 16.04 21.08
CA LYS A 106 9.20 16.49 22.45
C LYS A 106 8.16 17.60 22.41
N ILE A 107 6.94 17.35 22.91
CA ILE A 107 5.83 18.31 22.88
C ILE A 107 5.24 18.42 24.29
N GLY A 108 5.12 19.64 24.81
CA GLY A 108 4.41 19.89 26.08
C GLY A 108 4.94 19.09 27.27
N GLY A 109 6.26 18.83 27.32
CA GLY A 109 6.89 18.01 28.38
C GLY A 109 6.78 16.49 28.18
N GLY A 110 6.00 16.02 27.20
CA GLY A 110 5.89 14.60 26.84
C GLY A 110 6.72 14.23 25.60
N THR A 111 6.83 12.93 25.37
CA THR A 111 7.42 12.35 24.17
C THR A 111 6.30 11.90 23.25
N VAL A 112 6.36 12.33 21.99
CA VAL A 112 5.33 12.06 20.97
C VAL A 112 5.99 11.37 19.77
N PRO A 113 5.99 10.03 19.71
CA PRO A 113 6.33 9.31 18.49
C PRO A 113 5.24 9.49 17.42
N VAL A 114 5.67 9.51 16.16
CA VAL A 114 4.79 9.61 14.99
C VAL A 114 5.08 8.44 14.07
N GLY A 115 4.02 7.85 13.51
CA GLY A 115 4.17 6.80 12.51
C GLY A 115 2.84 6.35 11.93
N ARG A 116 2.92 5.36 11.05
CA ARG A 116 1.76 4.75 10.41
C ARG A 116 1.39 3.48 11.14
N VAL A 117 0.11 3.29 11.44
CA VAL A 117 -0.41 1.99 11.89
C VAL A 117 -0.40 1.05 10.67
N GLU A 118 0.41 0.00 10.73
CA GLU A 118 0.49 -1.01 9.65
C GLU A 118 -0.45 -2.17 9.91
N THR A 119 -0.57 -2.61 11.16
CA THR A 119 -1.48 -3.66 11.62
C THR A 119 -2.04 -3.36 13.00
N GLY A 120 -3.20 -3.95 13.32
CA GLY A 120 -3.87 -3.79 14.60
C GLY A 120 -4.48 -2.41 14.82
N VAL A 121 -4.86 -2.14 16.07
CA VAL A 121 -5.53 -0.89 16.46
C VAL A 121 -4.78 -0.25 17.63
N MET A 122 -4.49 1.04 17.51
CA MET A 122 -3.89 1.84 18.58
C MET A 122 -4.99 2.61 19.31
N LYS A 123 -5.05 2.56 20.64
CA LYS A 123 -5.99 3.35 21.44
C LYS A 123 -5.27 4.04 22.61
N PRO A 124 -5.75 5.21 23.06
CA PRO A 124 -5.36 5.75 24.36
C PRO A 124 -5.58 4.71 25.47
N GLY A 125 -4.63 4.62 26.40
CA GLY A 125 -4.64 3.68 27.53
C GLY A 125 -4.01 2.32 27.24
N VAL A 126 -3.73 1.99 25.97
CA VAL A 126 -3.00 0.75 25.64
C VAL A 126 -1.57 0.85 26.16
N VAL A 127 -1.09 -0.26 26.74
CA VAL A 127 0.30 -0.41 27.15
C VAL A 127 1.07 -1.00 25.98
N VAL A 128 2.04 -0.25 25.47
CA VAL A 128 2.80 -0.60 24.27
C VAL A 128 4.25 -0.89 24.59
N THR A 129 4.87 -1.75 23.79
CA THR A 129 6.29 -2.08 23.84
C THR A 129 6.98 -1.61 22.55
N PHE A 130 8.15 -0.98 22.69
CA PHE A 130 8.99 -0.53 21.58
C PHE A 130 10.14 -1.49 21.31
N ALA A 131 10.17 -2.10 20.14
CA ALA A 131 11.31 -2.86 19.65
C ALA A 131 12.29 -1.95 18.88
N PRO A 132 13.60 -2.23 18.91
CA PRO A 132 14.26 -3.36 19.58
C PRO A 132 14.54 -3.14 21.08
N VAL A 133 14.31 -1.94 21.61
CA VAL A 133 14.79 -1.54 22.95
C VAL A 133 14.04 -2.20 24.12
N GLY A 134 12.85 -2.74 23.90
CA GLY A 134 12.05 -3.43 24.92
C GLY A 134 11.38 -2.52 25.96
N ILE A 135 11.39 -1.20 25.75
CA ILE A 135 10.75 -0.23 26.65
C ILE A 135 9.24 -0.39 26.53
N THR A 136 8.56 -0.47 27.68
CA THR A 136 7.10 -0.58 27.77
C THR A 136 6.51 0.62 28.49
N THR A 137 5.46 1.21 27.94
CA THR A 137 4.79 2.39 28.50
C THR A 137 3.33 2.47 28.07
N GLU A 138 2.55 3.30 28.75
CA GLU A 138 1.15 3.55 28.43
C GLU A 138 1.00 4.73 27.46
N VAL A 139 0.20 4.54 26.42
CA VAL A 139 -0.20 5.61 25.49
C VAL A 139 -1.26 6.49 26.15
N LYS A 140 -1.07 7.80 26.16
CA LYS A 140 -1.99 8.74 26.83
C LYS A 140 -3.00 9.37 25.89
N SER A 141 -2.56 9.74 24.71
CA SER A 141 -3.41 10.28 23.66
C SER A 141 -2.90 9.81 22.32
N VAL A 142 -3.81 9.80 21.34
CA VAL A 142 -3.52 9.53 19.94
C VAL A 142 -4.15 10.66 19.16
N GLU A 143 -3.41 11.24 18.22
CA GLU A 143 -3.83 12.41 17.45
C GLU A 143 -3.50 12.23 15.97
N MET A 144 -4.39 12.70 15.11
CA MET A 144 -4.19 12.78 13.67
C MET A 144 -4.65 14.16 13.20
N HIS A 145 -3.80 14.88 12.46
CA HIS A 145 -4.11 16.24 11.98
C HIS A 145 -4.59 17.21 13.08
N HIS A 146 -4.00 17.12 14.28
CA HIS A 146 -4.34 17.93 15.47
C HIS A 146 -5.73 17.65 16.08
N GLU A 147 -6.37 16.55 15.70
CA GLU A 147 -7.59 16.06 16.34
C GLU A 147 -7.31 14.80 17.15
N ALA A 148 -7.88 14.73 18.35
CA ALA A 148 -7.76 13.57 19.21
C ALA A 148 -8.60 12.41 18.68
N LEU A 149 -8.00 11.22 18.65
CA LEU A 149 -8.64 10.00 18.20
C LEU A 149 -8.96 9.07 19.38
N THR A 150 -10.12 8.43 19.32
CA THR A 150 -10.49 7.34 20.25
C THR A 150 -9.76 6.03 19.90
N GLU A 151 -9.46 5.84 18.63
CA GLU A 151 -8.63 4.77 18.10
C GLU A 151 -8.01 5.17 16.75
N ALA A 152 -6.87 4.58 16.43
CA ALA A 152 -6.21 4.68 15.15
C ALA A 152 -6.06 3.30 14.52
N VAL A 153 -6.40 3.19 13.23
CA VAL A 153 -6.52 1.93 12.50
C VAL A 153 -5.49 1.84 11.37
N PRO A 154 -5.28 0.66 10.75
CA PRO A 154 -4.28 0.50 9.72
C PRO A 154 -4.46 1.49 8.56
N GLY A 155 -3.37 2.19 8.21
CA GLY A 155 -3.32 3.25 7.21
C GLY A 155 -3.24 4.67 7.80
N ASP A 156 -3.66 4.87 9.05
CA ASP A 156 -3.64 6.19 9.69
C ASP A 156 -2.21 6.58 10.05
N ASN A 157 -1.86 7.86 9.83
CA ASN A 157 -0.58 8.43 10.26
C ASN A 157 -0.87 9.28 11.51
N VAL A 158 -0.38 8.82 12.65
CA VAL A 158 -0.76 9.36 13.95
C VAL A 158 0.46 9.74 14.77
N GLY A 159 0.30 10.79 15.58
CA GLY A 159 1.17 11.08 16.72
C GLY A 159 0.51 10.55 17.98
N PHE A 160 1.29 10.01 18.92
CA PHE A 160 0.74 9.52 20.18
C PHE A 160 1.62 9.88 21.36
N ASN A 161 1.04 10.31 22.47
CA ASN A 161 1.79 10.73 23.65
C ASN A 161 2.10 9.52 24.54
N VAL A 162 3.35 9.38 24.99
CA VAL A 162 3.76 8.34 25.95
C VAL A 162 4.40 8.94 27.20
N LYS A 163 4.17 8.31 28.35
CA LYS A 163 4.77 8.74 29.63
C LYS A 163 6.13 8.08 29.88
N ASN A 164 6.96 8.77 30.66
CA ASN A 164 8.20 8.22 31.25
C ASN A 164 9.18 7.62 30.25
N VAL A 165 9.13 8.04 28.98
CA VAL A 165 10.08 7.67 27.94
C VAL A 165 10.66 8.96 27.37
N SER A 166 11.98 9.06 27.33
CA SER A 166 12.69 10.20 26.76
C SER A 166 12.73 10.08 25.23
N VAL A 167 12.68 11.21 24.54
CA VAL A 167 12.91 11.28 23.08
C VAL A 167 14.26 10.68 22.63
N LYS A 168 15.23 10.55 23.53
CA LYS A 168 16.54 9.95 23.24
C LYS A 168 16.51 8.42 23.22
N GLU A 169 15.49 7.80 23.82
CA GLU A 169 15.35 6.35 23.96
C GLU A 169 14.61 5.73 22.77
N LEU A 170 13.90 6.56 21.99
CA LEU A 170 13.16 6.15 20.80
C LEU A 170 13.75 6.86 19.57
N ARG A 171 13.72 6.19 18.42
CA ARG A 171 14.18 6.75 17.15
C ARG A 171 13.41 6.19 15.98
N ARG A 172 13.52 6.85 14.83
CA ARG A 172 13.01 6.38 13.54
C ARG A 172 13.44 4.93 13.28
N GLY A 173 12.50 4.13 12.78
CA GLY A 173 12.69 2.72 12.46
C GLY A 173 12.40 1.76 13.62
N PHE A 174 12.21 2.25 14.86
CA PHE A 174 11.71 1.41 15.95
C PHE A 174 10.26 1.00 15.68
N VAL A 175 9.82 -0.11 16.27
CA VAL A 175 8.46 -0.63 16.07
C VAL A 175 7.72 -0.65 17.39
N CYS A 176 6.60 0.06 17.45
CA CYS A 176 5.66 0.04 18.55
C CYS A 176 4.62 -1.07 18.33
N GLY A 177 4.22 -1.77 19.40
CA GLY A 177 3.12 -2.72 19.38
C GLY A 177 2.53 -2.94 20.76
N ASP A 178 1.37 -3.60 20.85
CA ASP A 178 0.71 -3.87 22.13
C ASP A 178 1.57 -4.82 22.98
N SER A 179 1.82 -4.45 24.23
CA SER A 179 2.61 -5.26 25.16
C SER A 179 1.94 -6.59 25.52
N LYS A 180 0.60 -6.68 25.38
CA LYS A 180 -0.21 -7.83 25.78
C LYS A 180 -0.59 -8.74 24.63
N ASP A 181 -0.47 -8.28 23.39
CA ASP A 181 -0.79 -9.06 22.19
C ASP A 181 0.40 -9.08 21.23
N ASN A 182 1.20 -10.16 21.33
CA ASN A 182 2.37 -10.40 20.51
C ASN A 182 3.26 -9.14 20.33
N PRO A 183 3.92 -8.66 21.40
CA PRO A 183 4.76 -7.46 21.33
C PRO A 183 5.91 -7.64 20.31
N PRO A 184 6.30 -6.57 19.59
CA PRO A 184 7.43 -6.63 18.67
C PRO A 184 8.73 -6.89 19.45
N LYS A 185 9.69 -7.55 18.81
CA LYS A 185 10.98 -7.93 19.41
C LYS A 185 12.13 -7.63 18.45
N ALA A 186 13.33 -7.53 19.01
CA ALA A 186 14.55 -7.55 18.20
C ALA A 186 14.70 -8.90 17.48
N THR A 187 15.38 -8.86 16.34
CA THR A 187 15.72 -10.04 15.54
C THR A 187 17.22 -10.02 15.33
N GLU A 188 17.90 -11.12 15.68
CA GLU A 188 19.34 -11.28 15.46
C GLU A 188 19.62 -11.73 14.02
N GLU A 189 18.82 -12.69 13.54
CA GLU A 189 18.90 -13.22 12.19
C GLU A 189 17.50 -13.43 11.60
N PHE A 190 17.38 -13.26 10.29
CA PHE A 190 16.16 -13.60 9.56
C PHE A 190 16.52 -14.18 8.21
N THR A 191 15.71 -15.16 7.76
CA THR A 191 15.77 -15.65 6.39
C THR A 191 14.83 -14.82 5.53
N ALA A 192 15.31 -14.36 4.37
CA ALA A 192 14.51 -13.61 3.42
C ALA A 192 14.60 -14.20 2.02
N GLN A 193 13.49 -14.13 1.29
CA GLN A 193 13.51 -14.31 -0.16
C GLN A 193 13.88 -12.98 -0.80
N VAL A 194 15.03 -12.93 -1.46
CA VAL A 194 15.52 -11.72 -2.13
C VAL A 194 15.51 -11.92 -3.65
N ILE A 195 15.18 -10.86 -4.39
CA ILE A 195 15.33 -10.81 -5.84
C ILE A 195 16.50 -9.88 -6.14
N VAL A 196 17.55 -10.42 -6.76
CA VAL A 196 18.70 -9.62 -7.20
C VAL A 196 18.31 -8.87 -8.47
N LEU A 197 18.23 -7.55 -8.36
CA LEU A 197 18.01 -6.68 -9.52
C LEU A 197 19.30 -6.53 -10.32
N ASN A 198 19.19 -5.99 -11.55
CA ASN A 198 20.34 -5.80 -12.42
C ASN A 198 21.44 -4.97 -11.71
N HIS A 199 22.60 -5.57 -11.51
CA HIS A 199 23.74 -4.98 -10.83
C HIS A 199 25.04 -5.50 -11.49
N PRO A 200 26.04 -4.63 -11.72
CA PRO A 200 27.24 -5.00 -12.49
C PRO A 200 28.22 -5.94 -11.76
N GLY A 201 28.02 -6.19 -10.47
CA GLY A 201 28.93 -6.93 -9.61
C GLY A 201 28.35 -8.21 -9.02
N GLN A 202 29.20 -8.94 -8.30
CA GLN A 202 28.84 -10.16 -7.58
C GLN A 202 28.47 -9.84 -6.13
N ILE A 203 27.52 -10.61 -5.58
CA ILE A 203 27.16 -10.57 -4.16
C ILE A 203 27.77 -11.82 -3.52
N SER A 204 28.50 -11.65 -2.43
CA SER A 204 29.08 -12.72 -1.62
C SER A 204 28.63 -12.58 -0.18
N ASN A 205 28.81 -13.63 0.61
CA ASN A 205 28.58 -13.54 2.05
C ASN A 205 29.46 -12.43 2.64
N GLY A 206 28.84 -11.52 3.39
CA GLY A 206 29.50 -10.44 4.12
C GLY A 206 30.00 -10.85 5.49
#